data_AF-A0A3D0RJY9-F1
#
_entry.id   AF-A0A3D0RJY9-F1
#
_cell.length_a   1.000
_cell.length_b   1.000
_cell.length_c   1.000
_cell.angle_alpha   90.00
_cell.angle_beta   90.00
_cell.angle_gamma   90.00
#
_symmetry.space_group_name_H-M   'P 1'
#
loop_
_entity.id
_entity.type
_entity.pdbx_description
1 polymer ?
#
loop_
_entity_poly.entity_id
_entity_poly.type
_entity_poly.pdbx_seq_one_letter_code
_entity_poly.pdbx_strand_id
1 'polypeptide(L)'
;MHEDLNSLVRRTRILSGIVLFIYASTHLLNHSVASFSIAAADAVREYFIAVWRNPVAEILLFASLALHILLGVQAVLRRKSFKMTGREWAQMVFPFLALMVLIPHVLTAATLSRVFGVEDNYELIFAGTLVDPSLASKYTVFYSLMIVLIWTHGVIGINGLLRYRSYYARFRSLFVGFFWAVPILALAGFISGVKEMSLLTYAH
;
A
#
# COMPACT_ATOMS: atom_id res chain seq x y z
N MET A 1 18.68 -16.11 25.53
CA MET A 1 17.78 -14.95 25.73
C MET A 1 18.01 -13.81 24.74
N HIS A 2 19.19 -13.15 24.68
CA HIS A 2 19.43 -12.06 23.71
C HIS A 2 19.39 -12.53 22.24
N GLU A 3 19.89 -13.73 21.96
CA GLU A 3 19.88 -14.33 20.62
C GLU A 3 18.46 -14.68 20.16
N ASP A 4 17.64 -15.20 21.07
CA ASP A 4 16.22 -15.51 20.84
C ASP A 4 15.40 -14.26 20.55
N LEU A 5 15.65 -13.17 21.29
CA LEU A 5 14.95 -11.90 21.11
C LEU A 5 15.30 -11.25 19.76
N ASN A 6 16.57 -11.28 19.35
CA ASN A 6 17.00 -10.75 18.05
C ASN A 6 16.39 -11.56 16.89
N SER A 7 16.33 -12.89 17.04
CA SER A 7 15.67 -13.79 16.10
C SER A 7 14.18 -13.48 15.98
N LEU A 8 13.49 -13.27 17.11
CA LEU A 8 12.07 -12.93 17.15
C LEU A 8 11.80 -11.60 16.45
N VAL A 9 12.54 -10.53 16.77
CA VAL A 9 12.42 -9.22 16.12
C VAL A 9 12.58 -9.34 14.59
N ARG A 10 13.59 -10.09 14.14
CA ARG A 10 13.82 -10.32 12.72
C ARG A 10 12.65 -11.06 12.07
N ARG A 11 12.13 -12.11 12.70
CA ARG A 11 10.98 -12.88 12.21
C ARG A 11 9.73 -12.01 12.13
N THR A 12 9.42 -11.25 13.18
CA THR A 12 8.27 -10.35 13.22
C THR A 12 8.32 -9.33 12.09
N ARG A 13 9.48 -8.70 11.85
CA ARG A 13 9.63 -7.73 10.76
C ARG A 13 9.41 -8.34 9.37
N ILE A 14 9.85 -9.58 9.17
CA ILE A 14 9.66 -10.31 7.91
C ILE A 14 8.19 -10.67 7.72
N LEU A 15 7.56 -11.29 8.73
CA LEU A 15 6.17 -11.72 8.65
C LEU A 15 5.23 -10.53 8.48
N SER A 16 5.41 -9.46 9.24
CA SER A 16 4.61 -8.24 9.09
C SER A 16 4.78 -7.61 7.71
N GLY A 17 6.01 -7.57 7.19
CA GLY A 17 6.28 -7.08 5.84
C GLY A 17 5.61 -7.93 4.74
N ILE A 18 5.54 -9.26 4.92
CA ILE A 18 4.85 -10.16 3.98
C ILE A 18 3.35 -9.91 4.02
N VAL A 19 2.74 -9.81 5.21
CA VAL A 19 1.30 -9.51 5.35
C VAL A 19 0.96 -8.19 4.66
N LEU A 20 1.74 -7.13 4.92
CA LEU A 20 1.55 -5.82 4.31
C LEU A 20 1.75 -5.84 2.79
N PHE A 21 2.71 -6.61 2.28
CA PHE A 21 2.92 -6.74 0.85
C PHE A 21 1.76 -7.45 0.16
N ILE A 22 1.21 -8.51 0.77
CA ILE A 22 0.02 -9.21 0.24
C ILE A 22 -1.20 -8.28 0.26
N TYR A 23 -1.42 -7.59 1.38
CA TYR A 23 -2.48 -6.57 1.48
C TYR A 23 -2.36 -5.53 0.37
N ALA A 24 -1.22 -4.85 0.30
CA ALA A 24 -0.98 -3.81 -0.71
C ALA A 24 -1.12 -4.35 -2.13
N SER A 25 -0.66 -5.57 -2.42
CA SER A 25 -0.82 -6.20 -3.73
C SER A 25 -2.30 -6.37 -4.10
N THR A 26 -3.09 -6.99 -3.22
CA THR A 26 -4.52 -7.19 -3.48
C THR A 26 -5.30 -5.88 -3.54
N HIS A 27 -4.92 -4.91 -2.72
CA HIS A 27 -5.54 -3.58 -2.70
C HIS A 27 -5.28 -2.82 -4.00
N LEU A 28 -4.03 -2.79 -4.47
CA LEU A 28 -3.65 -2.14 -5.72
C LEU A 28 -4.23 -2.85 -6.95
N LEU A 29 -4.37 -4.19 -6.92
CA LEU A 29 -5.09 -4.92 -7.95
C LEU A 29 -6.57 -4.54 -7.99
N ASN A 30 -7.22 -4.37 -6.83
CA ASN A 30 -8.59 -3.85 -6.79
C ASN A 30 -8.68 -2.45 -7.40
N HIS A 31 -7.75 -1.55 -7.05
CA HIS A 31 -7.65 -0.21 -7.64
C HIS A 31 -7.49 -0.22 -9.14
N SER A 32 -6.76 -1.20 -9.70
CA SER A 32 -6.60 -1.29 -11.15
C SER A 32 -7.90 -1.51 -11.92
N VAL A 33 -8.92 -2.09 -11.28
CA VAL A 33 -10.22 -2.32 -11.90
C VAL A 33 -10.93 -1.00 -12.22
N ALA A 34 -10.61 0.08 -11.49
CA ALA A 34 -11.14 1.42 -11.77
C ALA A 34 -10.67 1.98 -13.14
N SER A 35 -9.77 1.29 -13.85
CA SER A 35 -9.48 1.60 -15.25
C SER A 35 -10.68 1.35 -16.17
N PHE A 36 -11.59 0.47 -15.78
CA PHE A 36 -12.81 0.16 -16.53
C PHE A 36 -13.97 1.05 -16.11
N SER A 37 -14.28 1.08 -14.82
CA SER A 37 -15.23 2.02 -14.20
C SER A 37 -15.13 1.97 -12.68
N ILE A 38 -15.62 3.02 -12.00
CA ILE A 38 -15.83 3.04 -10.55
C ILE A 38 -16.74 1.88 -10.13
N ALA A 39 -17.86 1.68 -10.83
CA ALA A 39 -18.81 0.59 -10.54
C ALA A 39 -18.17 -0.81 -10.62
N ALA A 40 -17.28 -1.04 -11.59
CA ALA A 40 -16.56 -2.31 -11.69
C ALA A 40 -15.58 -2.50 -10.52
N ALA A 41 -14.86 -1.45 -10.12
CA ALA A 41 -13.96 -1.50 -8.97
C ALA A 41 -14.71 -1.75 -7.66
N ASP A 42 -15.91 -1.19 -7.53
CA ASP A 42 -16.86 -1.42 -6.45
C ASP A 42 -17.32 -2.88 -6.38
N ALA A 43 -17.71 -3.47 -7.51
CA ALA A 43 -18.12 -4.87 -7.54
C ALA A 43 -16.98 -5.82 -7.12
N VAL A 44 -15.74 -5.55 -7.55
CA VAL A 44 -14.57 -6.35 -7.12
C VAL A 44 -14.20 -6.08 -5.66
N ARG A 45 -14.44 -4.85 -5.16
CA ARG A 45 -14.18 -4.47 -3.77
C ARG A 45 -14.89 -5.40 -2.79
N GLU A 46 -16.09 -5.87 -3.09
CA GLU A 46 -16.85 -6.76 -2.20
C GLU A 46 -16.04 -8.00 -1.79
N TYR A 47 -15.32 -8.61 -2.74
CA TYR A 47 -14.43 -9.74 -2.48
C TYR A 47 -13.20 -9.31 -1.67
N PHE A 48 -12.63 -8.14 -1.98
CA PHE A 48 -11.50 -7.58 -1.23
C PHE A 48 -11.87 -7.35 0.23
N ILE A 49 -13.01 -6.72 0.52
CA ILE A 49 -13.45 -6.45 1.89
C ILE A 49 -13.90 -7.72 2.61
N ALA A 50 -14.49 -8.70 1.92
CA ALA A 50 -14.84 -9.99 2.53
C ALA A 50 -13.61 -10.68 3.15
N VAL A 51 -12.44 -10.52 2.53
CA VAL A 51 -11.16 -11.02 3.05
C VAL A 51 -10.60 -10.08 4.13
N TRP A 52 -10.45 -8.78 3.82
CA TRP A 52 -9.64 -7.87 4.63
C TRP A 52 -10.40 -7.16 5.75
N ARG A 53 -11.73 -7.10 5.69
CA ARG A 53 -12.59 -6.66 6.80
C ARG A 53 -13.09 -7.82 7.65
N ASN A 54 -12.61 -9.03 7.41
CA ASN A 54 -12.75 -10.09 8.38
C ASN A 54 -11.99 -9.70 9.67
N PRO A 55 -12.58 -9.85 10.88
CA PRO A 55 -11.95 -9.41 12.13
C PRO A 55 -10.53 -9.95 12.35
N VAL A 56 -10.28 -11.20 11.98
CA VAL A 56 -8.95 -11.82 12.13
C VAL A 56 -7.94 -11.22 11.17
N ALA A 57 -8.31 -11.08 9.89
CA ALA A 57 -7.45 -10.48 8.88
C ALA A 57 -7.15 -9.01 9.20
N GLU A 58 -8.15 -8.29 9.69
CA GLU A 58 -8.04 -6.88 10.04
C GLU A 58 -7.14 -6.66 11.26
N ILE A 59 -7.31 -7.44 12.34
CA ILE A 59 -6.40 -7.42 13.49
C ILE A 59 -4.98 -7.73 13.05
N LEU A 60 -4.80 -8.78 12.23
CA LEU A 60 -3.50 -9.17 11.71
C LEU A 60 -2.87 -8.05 10.87
N LEU A 61 -3.66 -7.37 10.03
CA LEU A 61 -3.21 -6.26 9.19
C LEU A 61 -2.75 -5.07 10.02
N PHE A 62 -3.57 -4.58 10.95
CA PHE A 62 -3.22 -3.42 11.78
C PHE A 62 -2.06 -3.73 12.73
N ALA A 63 -2.03 -4.93 13.32
CA ALA A 63 -0.88 -5.37 14.12
C ALA A 63 0.39 -5.45 13.26
N SER A 64 0.31 -5.99 12.05
CA SER A 64 1.43 -6.04 11.11
C SER A 64 1.90 -4.65 10.74
N LEU A 65 0.99 -3.71 10.43
CA LEU A 65 1.32 -2.33 10.12
C LEU A 65 2.07 -1.66 11.28
N ALA A 66 1.52 -1.71 12.49
CA ALA A 66 2.12 -1.13 13.67
C ALA A 66 3.50 -1.72 13.96
N LEU A 67 3.60 -3.06 14.01
CA LEU A 67 4.86 -3.74 14.29
C LEU A 67 5.91 -3.48 13.21
N HIS A 68 5.52 -3.45 11.93
CA HIS A 68 6.45 -3.17 10.84
C HIS A 68 7.03 -1.75 10.93
N ILE A 69 6.18 -0.75 11.20
CA ILE A 69 6.60 0.64 11.37
C ILE A 69 7.51 0.77 12.59
N LEU A 70 7.09 0.27 13.75
CA LEU A 70 7.85 0.39 15.00
C LEU A 70 9.23 -0.28 14.90
N LEU A 71 9.30 -1.49 14.37
CA LEU A 71 10.56 -2.21 14.19
C LEU A 71 11.42 -1.61 13.06
N GLY A 72 10.80 -1.02 12.04
CA GLY A 72 11.48 -0.28 10.98
C GLY A 72 12.16 0.97 11.54
N VAL A 73 11.42 1.80 12.28
CA VAL A 73 11.94 2.99 12.97
C VAL A 73 13.04 2.61 13.95
N GLN A 74 12.84 1.57 14.77
CA GLN A 74 13.86 1.06 15.67
C GLN A 74 15.14 0.67 14.92
N ALA A 75 15.03 0.02 13.76
CA ALA A 75 16.19 -0.36 12.95
C ALA A 75 16.93 0.86 12.38
N VAL A 76 16.21 1.94 12.02
CA VAL A 76 16.81 3.21 11.59
C VAL A 76 17.54 3.88 12.76
N LEU A 77 16.88 4.04 13.91
CA LEU A 77 17.45 4.70 15.09
C LEU A 77 18.69 3.99 15.66
N ARG A 78 18.80 2.68 15.45
CA ARG A 78 19.96 1.88 15.91
C ARG A 78 21.13 1.87 14.92
N ARG A 79 21.02 2.49 13.74
CA ARG A 79 22.13 2.57 12.78
C ARG A 79 23.25 3.45 13.33
N LYS A 80 24.49 2.96 13.24
CA LYS A 80 25.71 3.69 13.64
C LYS A 80 26.33 4.51 12.50
N SER A 81 25.91 4.27 11.26
CA SER A 81 26.44 4.95 10.07
C SER A 81 25.40 5.04 8.96
N PHE A 82 25.43 6.16 8.23
CA PHE A 82 24.60 6.43 7.05
C PHE A 82 25.38 6.31 5.73
N LYS A 83 26.57 5.69 5.77
CA LYS A 83 27.26 5.24 4.54
C LYS A 83 26.50 4.03 3.98
N MET A 84 25.62 4.28 3.02
CA MET A 84 24.59 3.34 2.55
C MET A 84 24.52 3.32 1.03
N THR A 85 24.16 2.16 0.49
CA THR A 85 23.80 2.03 -0.92
C THR A 85 22.51 2.78 -1.23
N GLY A 86 22.29 3.16 -2.50
CA GLY A 86 21.03 3.80 -2.92
C GLY A 86 19.79 2.96 -2.61
N ARG A 87 19.90 1.62 -2.68
CA ARG A 87 18.82 0.69 -2.29
C ARG A 87 18.46 0.79 -0.81
N GLU A 88 19.46 0.91 0.06
CA GLU A 88 19.22 1.06 1.49
C GLU A 88 18.62 2.43 1.82
N TRP A 89 19.04 3.50 1.13
CA TRP A 89 18.42 4.81 1.24
C TRP A 89 16.95 4.77 0.80
N ALA A 90 16.65 4.15 -0.34
CA ALA A 90 15.27 3.98 -0.80
C ALA A 90 14.41 3.21 0.22
N GLN A 91 14.94 2.13 0.81
CA GLN A 91 14.26 1.37 1.88
C GLN A 91 13.95 2.18 3.13
N MET A 92 14.70 3.25 3.40
CA MET A 92 14.52 4.12 4.56
C MET A 92 13.62 5.32 4.24
N VAL A 93 13.87 6.00 3.12
CA VAL A 93 13.23 7.27 2.77
C VAL A 93 11.84 7.06 2.17
N PHE A 94 11.68 6.08 1.29
CA PHE A 94 10.40 5.89 0.59
C PHE A 94 9.23 5.59 1.51
N PRO A 95 9.31 4.63 2.47
CA PRO A 95 8.20 4.40 3.38
C PRO A 95 7.96 5.62 4.29
N PHE A 96 9.00 6.37 4.68
CA PHE A 96 8.85 7.58 5.47
C PHE A 96 8.02 8.65 4.74
N LEU A 97 8.35 8.92 3.47
CA LEU A 97 7.60 9.87 2.64
C LEU A 97 6.19 9.35 2.35
N ALA A 98 6.04 8.07 2.02
CA ALA A 98 4.74 7.46 1.75
C ALA A 98 3.83 7.50 2.98
N LEU A 99 4.36 7.34 4.20
CA LEU A 99 3.59 7.37 5.45
C LEU A 99 2.89 8.71 5.69
N MET A 100 3.43 9.82 5.19
CA MET A 100 2.80 11.14 5.32
C MET A 100 1.45 11.21 4.60
N VAL A 101 1.24 10.37 3.58
CA VAL A 101 -0.02 10.26 2.83
C VAL A 101 -0.81 9.02 3.27
N LEU A 102 -0.11 7.91 3.56
CA LEU A 102 -0.73 6.64 3.93
C LEU A 102 -1.45 6.70 5.27
N ILE A 103 -0.89 7.40 6.26
CA ILE A 103 -1.53 7.50 7.59
C ILE A 103 -2.88 8.23 7.47
N PRO A 104 -2.96 9.45 6.89
CA PRO A 104 -4.26 10.09 6.63
C PRO A 104 -5.20 9.20 5.82
N HIS A 105 -4.73 8.56 4.75
CA HIS A 105 -5.55 7.67 3.93
C HIS A 105 -6.22 6.55 4.75
N VAL A 106 -5.43 5.84 5.57
CA VAL A 106 -5.93 4.73 6.40
C VAL A 106 -6.84 5.24 7.51
N LEU A 107 -6.47 6.34 8.18
CA LEU A 107 -7.26 6.89 9.28
C LEU A 107 -8.61 7.43 8.80
N THR A 108 -8.63 8.13 7.66
CA THR A 108 -9.88 8.65 7.08
C THR A 108 -10.82 7.51 6.70
N ALA A 109 -10.35 6.49 5.98
CA ALA A 109 -11.16 5.32 5.63
C ALA A 109 -11.69 4.59 6.88
N ALA A 110 -10.81 4.31 7.84
CA ALA A 110 -11.21 3.64 9.08
C ALA A 110 -12.23 4.46 9.90
N THR A 111 -12.06 5.78 9.96
CA THR A 111 -12.95 6.68 10.71
C THR A 111 -14.32 6.77 10.04
N LEU A 112 -14.35 7.01 8.72
CA LEU A 112 -15.60 7.08 7.95
C LEU A 112 -16.42 5.81 8.13
N SER A 113 -15.77 4.64 8.01
CA SER A 113 -16.50 3.39 8.15
C SER A 113 -16.90 3.04 9.59
N ARG A 114 -15.97 3.14 10.56
CA ARG A 114 -16.23 2.62 11.91
C ARG A 114 -16.92 3.60 12.84
N VAL A 115 -16.67 4.89 12.67
CA VAL A 115 -17.22 5.92 13.55
C VAL A 115 -18.51 6.49 12.95
N PHE A 116 -18.52 6.71 11.64
CA PHE A 116 -19.66 7.33 10.96
C PHE A 116 -20.55 6.34 10.20
N GLY A 117 -20.20 5.05 10.16
CA GLY A 117 -21.00 4.02 9.49
C GLY A 117 -21.08 4.19 7.97
N VAL A 118 -20.17 4.98 7.39
CA VAL A 118 -20.16 5.25 5.95
C VAL A 118 -19.63 4.03 5.21
N GLU A 119 -20.28 3.71 4.09
CA GLU A 119 -19.76 2.67 3.21
C GLU A 119 -18.48 3.15 2.52
N ASP A 120 -17.39 2.43 2.75
CA ASP A 120 -16.12 2.68 2.07
C ASP A 120 -16.25 2.25 0.61
N ASN A 121 -16.63 3.20 -0.26
CA ASN A 121 -16.74 2.98 -1.69
C ASN A 121 -15.77 3.83 -2.53
N TYR A 122 -15.57 3.45 -3.79
CA TYR A 122 -14.61 4.18 -4.64
C TYR A 122 -15.09 5.59 -4.97
N GLU A 123 -16.40 5.78 -5.13
CA GLU A 123 -17.00 7.10 -5.33
C GLU A 123 -16.58 8.08 -4.24
N LEU A 124 -16.76 7.71 -2.97
CA LEU A 124 -16.42 8.55 -1.83
C LEU A 124 -14.93 8.88 -1.78
N ILE A 125 -14.07 7.88 -2.00
CA ILE A 125 -12.61 8.08 -1.93
C ILE A 125 -12.12 8.97 -3.09
N PHE A 126 -12.66 8.80 -4.29
CA PHE A 126 -12.31 9.64 -5.43
C PHE A 126 -12.92 11.04 -5.32
N ALA A 127 -14.16 11.17 -4.84
CA ALA A 127 -14.79 12.46 -4.56
C ALA A 127 -14.00 13.24 -3.50
N GLY A 128 -13.49 12.57 -2.46
CA GLY A 128 -12.61 13.17 -1.46
C GLY A 128 -11.30 13.72 -2.04
N THR A 129 -10.84 13.20 -3.19
CA THR A 129 -9.67 13.76 -3.91
C THR A 129 -10.03 15.05 -4.65
N LEU A 130 -11.29 15.23 -5.03
CA LEU A 130 -11.79 16.35 -5.83
C LEU A 130 -12.51 17.43 -5.01
N VAL A 131 -12.75 17.20 -3.72
CA VAL A 131 -13.56 18.06 -2.84
C VAL A 131 -13.12 19.52 -2.84
N ASP A 132 -11.81 19.76 -2.90
CA ASP A 132 -11.22 21.08 -3.12
C ASP A 132 -10.52 21.08 -4.49
N PRO A 133 -11.11 21.73 -5.52
CA PRO A 133 -10.52 21.79 -6.85
C PRO A 133 -9.11 22.40 -6.88
N SER A 134 -8.79 23.30 -5.95
CA SER A 134 -7.45 23.93 -5.87
C SER A 134 -6.37 22.95 -5.38
N LEU A 135 -6.78 21.90 -4.64
CA LEU A 135 -5.90 20.88 -4.10
C LEU A 135 -5.97 19.54 -4.86
N ALA A 136 -6.95 19.35 -5.75
CA ALA A 136 -7.20 18.10 -6.46
C ALA A 136 -5.94 17.56 -7.18
N SER A 137 -5.24 18.41 -7.93
CA SER A 137 -3.98 18.03 -8.59
C SER A 137 -2.90 17.61 -7.60
N LYS A 138 -2.80 18.31 -6.47
CA LYS A 138 -1.83 18.00 -5.41
C LYS A 138 -2.12 16.63 -4.78
N TYR A 139 -3.38 16.35 -4.43
CA TYR A 139 -3.76 15.05 -3.87
C TYR A 139 -3.56 13.92 -4.87
N THR A 140 -3.92 14.13 -6.14
CA THR A 140 -3.67 13.18 -7.22
C THR A 140 -2.18 12.82 -7.33
N VAL A 141 -1.29 13.82 -7.29
CA VAL A 141 0.16 13.58 -7.30
C VAL A 141 0.62 12.86 -6.03
N PHE A 142 0.15 13.26 -4.86
CA PHE A 142 0.57 12.67 -3.59
C PHE A 142 0.15 11.20 -3.44
N TYR A 143 -1.08 10.85 -3.83
CA TYR A 143 -1.51 9.45 -3.86
C TYR A 143 -0.72 8.63 -4.89
N SER A 144 -0.45 9.21 -6.07
CA SER A 144 0.37 8.54 -7.09
C SER A 144 1.79 8.27 -6.59
N LEU A 145 2.42 9.26 -5.93
CA LEU A 145 3.73 9.10 -5.31
C LEU A 145 3.69 8.07 -4.18
N MET A 146 2.67 8.09 -3.32
CA MET A 146 2.49 7.10 -2.25
C MET A 146 2.50 5.67 -2.82
N ILE A 147 1.73 5.41 -3.89
CA ILE A 147 1.68 4.11 -4.56
C ILE A 147 3.09 3.67 -5.01
N VAL A 148 3.80 4.53 -5.75
CA VAL A 148 5.12 4.18 -6.29
C VAL A 148 6.15 3.96 -5.17
N LEU A 149 6.17 4.84 -4.17
CA LEU A 149 7.15 4.80 -3.08
C LEU A 149 6.93 3.58 -2.17
N ILE A 150 5.70 3.33 -1.73
CA ILE A 150 5.41 2.19 -0.84
C ILE A 150 5.56 0.86 -1.58
N TRP A 151 5.17 0.80 -2.86
CA TRP A 151 5.33 -0.39 -3.68
C TRP A 151 6.81 -0.70 -3.92
N THR A 152 7.61 0.30 -4.26
CA THR A 152 9.05 0.12 -4.45
C THR A 152 9.72 -0.34 -3.15
N HIS A 153 9.31 0.20 -2.00
CA HIS A 153 9.75 -0.31 -0.70
C HIS A 153 9.39 -1.80 -0.52
N GLY A 154 8.15 -2.19 -0.80
CA GLY A 154 7.71 -3.58 -0.73
C GLY A 154 8.50 -4.51 -1.64
N VAL A 155 8.66 -4.14 -2.91
CA VAL A 155 9.39 -4.92 -3.94
C VAL A 155 10.84 -5.12 -3.53
N ILE A 156 11.52 -4.07 -3.04
CA ILE A 156 12.90 -4.19 -2.57
C ILE A 156 13.01 -5.19 -1.41
N GLY A 157 12.04 -5.16 -0.48
CA GLY A 157 11.97 -6.10 0.64
C GLY A 157 11.76 -7.54 0.19
N ILE A 158 10.69 -7.80 -0.57
CA ILE A 158 10.33 -9.13 -1.06
C ILE A 158 11.40 -9.72 -1.98
N ASN A 159 11.92 -8.94 -2.93
CA ASN A 159 13.02 -9.39 -3.78
C ASN A 159 14.26 -9.75 -2.94
N GLY A 160 14.53 -9.03 -1.84
CA GLY A 160 15.59 -9.38 -0.89
C GLY A 160 15.40 -10.75 -0.24
N LEU A 161 14.17 -11.15 0.04
CA LEU A 161 13.82 -12.47 0.61
C LEU A 161 13.84 -13.59 -0.43
N LEU A 162 13.45 -13.29 -1.66
CA LEU A 162 13.26 -14.29 -2.72
C LEU A 162 14.50 -14.55 -3.57
N ARG A 163 15.42 -13.56 -3.73
CA ARG A 163 16.53 -13.63 -4.71
C ARG A 163 17.45 -14.84 -4.61
N TYR A 164 17.49 -15.51 -3.46
CA TYR A 164 18.33 -16.70 -3.23
C TYR A 164 17.55 -18.02 -3.28
N ARG A 165 16.26 -17.98 -3.62
CA ARG A 165 15.41 -19.17 -3.70
C ARG A 165 15.38 -19.70 -5.13
N SER A 166 15.52 -21.02 -5.29
CA SER A 166 15.55 -21.68 -6.60
C SER A 166 14.29 -21.41 -7.44
N TYR A 167 13.12 -21.40 -6.81
CA TYR A 167 11.86 -21.08 -7.49
C TYR A 167 11.79 -19.63 -7.98
N TYR A 168 12.43 -18.68 -7.29
CA TYR A 168 12.47 -17.29 -7.73
C TYR A 168 13.33 -17.14 -8.98
N ALA A 169 14.45 -17.86 -9.07
CA ALA A 169 15.25 -17.92 -10.29
C ALA A 169 14.46 -18.54 -11.45
N ARG A 170 13.71 -19.62 -11.19
CA ARG A 170 12.87 -20.30 -12.19
C ARG A 170 11.74 -19.42 -12.73
N PHE A 171 11.09 -18.63 -11.89
CA PHE A 171 9.93 -17.81 -12.24
C PHE A 171 10.23 -16.30 -12.27
N ARG A 172 11.50 -15.93 -12.47
CA ARG A 172 11.96 -14.54 -12.37
C ARG A 172 11.15 -13.56 -13.23
N SER A 173 10.83 -13.93 -14.46
CA SER A 173 10.06 -13.08 -15.37
C SER A 173 8.65 -12.80 -14.86
N LEU A 174 8.00 -13.78 -14.21
CA LEU A 174 6.68 -13.58 -13.62
C LEU A 174 6.72 -12.61 -12.45
N PHE A 175 7.71 -12.75 -11.56
CA PHE A 175 7.88 -11.81 -10.44
C PHE A 175 8.19 -10.40 -10.91
N VAL A 176 9.09 -10.24 -11.87
CA VAL A 176 9.44 -8.93 -12.43
C VAL A 176 8.24 -8.32 -13.16
N GLY A 177 7.53 -9.11 -13.97
CA GLY A 177 6.30 -8.69 -14.63
C GLY A 177 5.26 -8.21 -13.62
N PHE A 178 5.03 -8.96 -12.55
CA PHE A 178 4.13 -8.58 -11.46
C PHE A 178 4.56 -7.28 -10.77
N PHE A 179 5.85 -7.13 -10.45
CA PHE A 179 6.38 -5.93 -9.77
C PHE A 179 6.20 -4.65 -10.59
N TRP A 180 6.24 -4.74 -11.93
CA TRP A 180 5.98 -3.59 -12.80
C TRP A 180 4.50 -3.40 -13.11
N ALA A 181 3.76 -4.48 -13.36
CA ALA A 181 2.36 -4.40 -13.76
C ALA A 181 1.47 -3.79 -12.66
N VAL A 182 1.61 -4.24 -11.42
CA VAL A 182 0.73 -3.80 -10.32
C VAL A 182 0.70 -2.28 -10.13
N PRO A 183 1.82 -1.56 -9.96
CA PRO A 183 1.77 -0.11 -9.75
C PRO A 183 1.32 0.64 -10.99
N ILE A 184 1.66 0.16 -12.19
CA ILE A 184 1.22 0.79 -13.45
C ILE A 184 -0.31 0.69 -13.58
N LEU A 185 -0.85 -0.50 -13.40
CA LEU A 185 -2.28 -0.77 -13.50
C LEU A 185 -3.06 -0.05 -12.39
N ALA A 186 -2.54 -0.02 -11.16
CA ALA A 186 -3.18 0.70 -10.06
C ALA A 186 -3.19 2.22 -10.28
N LEU A 187 -2.10 2.80 -10.80
CA LEU A 187 -2.06 4.22 -11.16
C LEU A 187 -3.03 4.54 -12.30
N ALA A 188 -3.09 3.68 -13.33
CA ALA A 188 -4.06 3.84 -14.41
C ALA A 188 -5.49 3.80 -13.86
N GLY A 189 -5.80 2.84 -12.97
CA GLY A 189 -7.11 2.75 -12.33
C GLY A 189 -7.46 3.96 -11.47
N PHE A 190 -6.52 4.43 -10.65
CA PHE A 190 -6.70 5.63 -9.85
C PHE A 190 -6.98 6.87 -10.71
N ILE A 191 -6.18 7.10 -11.75
CA ILE A 191 -6.33 8.26 -12.64
C ILE A 191 -7.66 8.18 -13.42
N SER A 192 -8.00 7.00 -13.96
CA SER A 192 -9.27 6.79 -14.65
C SER A 192 -10.47 7.02 -13.73
N GLY A 193 -10.42 6.50 -12.51
CA GLY A 193 -11.48 6.67 -11.53
C GLY A 193 -11.67 8.11 -11.08
N VAL A 194 -10.58 8.86 -10.82
CA VAL A 194 -10.67 10.30 -10.52
C VAL A 194 -11.27 11.08 -11.69
N LYS A 195 -10.91 10.73 -12.93
CA LYS A 195 -11.48 11.34 -14.13
C LYS A 195 -12.98 11.03 -14.27
N GLU A 196 -13.38 9.78 -14.11
CA GLU A 196 -14.79 9.37 -14.14
C GLU A 196 -15.59 10.12 -13.07
N MET A 197 -15.09 10.16 -11.84
CA MET A 197 -15.72 10.89 -10.75
C MET A 197 -15.87 12.38 -11.07
N SER A 198 -14.85 13.02 -11.66
CA SER A 198 -14.96 14.43 -12.07
C SER A 198 -16.09 14.65 -13.08
N LEU A 199 -16.27 13.74 -14.04
CA LEU A 199 -17.32 13.86 -15.05
C LEU A 199 -18.71 13.68 -14.44
N LEU A 200 -18.85 12.78 -13.48
CA LEU A 200 -20.09 12.59 -12.73
C LEU A 200 -20.44 13.84 -11.90
N THR A 201 -19.45 14.46 -11.25
CA THR A 201 -19.66 15.68 -10.46
C THR A 201 -20.07 16.89 -11.30
N TYR A 202 -19.62 17.00 -12.56
CA TYR A 202 -20.01 18.10 -13.46
C TYR A 202 -21.28 17.82 -14.28
N ALA A 203 -21.77 16.58 -14.27
CA ALA A 203 -23.02 16.19 -14.94
C ALA A 203 -24.28 16.50 -14.10
N HIS A 204 -24.09 16.91 -12.84
CA HIS A 204 -25.12 17.31 -11.88
C HIS A 204 -24.87 18.72 -11.36
#